data_AF-A0A1Q3C7V9-F1
#
_entry.id   AF-A0A1Q3C7V9-F1
#
_cell.length_a   1.000
_cell.length_b   1.000
_cell.length_c   1.000
_cell.angle_alpha   90.00
_cell.angle_beta   90.00
_cell.angle_gamma   90.00
#
_symmetry.space_group_name_H-M   'P 1'
#
loop_
_entity.id
_entity.type
_entity.pdbx_description
1 polymer ?
#
loop_
_entity_poly.entity_id
_entity_poly.type
_entity_poly.pdbx_seq_one_letter_code
_entity_poly.pdbx_strand_id
1 'polypeptide(L)'
;FSIKYEIYNSVIGALHIRFCYGLNGDNLLSPTELVSLYKISGIEFMRLFEPLADVVEALRVSQLVVSIGTRKEDLENLASIQDVANSWVNTNIVPYKDDVSFKWITLGNEVILGPYASYVASALENIYNALQSIGLSKVKVTTLVPRSSLATSNPLLVGVFASDVSIVMNDVASFFARIGSVRN
;
A
#
# COMPACT_ATOMS: atom_id res chain seq x y z
N PHE A 1 -16.22 13.91 -1.89
CA PHE A 1 -14.79 13.75 -2.23
C PHE A 1 -13.95 14.08 -1.00
N SER A 2 -13.25 13.11 -0.42
CA SER A 2 -12.34 13.36 0.71
C SER A 2 -10.91 13.13 0.23
N ILE A 3 -10.20 14.23 -0.03
CA ILE A 3 -8.75 14.20 -0.11
C ILE A 3 -8.24 14.19 1.33
N LYS A 4 -7.63 13.08 1.74
CA LYS A 4 -6.76 13.09 2.91
C LYS A 4 -5.34 13.38 2.46
N TYR A 5 -4.76 14.42 3.06
CA TYR A 5 -3.33 14.70 2.95
C TYR A 5 -2.60 13.92 4.03
N GLU A 6 -1.64 13.08 3.65
CA GLU A 6 -0.71 12.46 4.60
C GLU A 6 0.69 13.04 4.37
N ILE A 7 1.24 13.71 5.40
CA ILE A 7 2.64 14.17 5.42
C ILE A 7 3.47 13.05 6.05
N TYR A 8 4.36 12.43 5.28
CA TYR A 8 5.36 11.50 5.81
C TYR A 8 6.73 12.17 5.80
N ASN A 9 7.31 12.36 7.00
CA ASN A 9 8.74 12.64 7.12
C ASN A 9 9.51 11.33 6.89
N SER A 10 10.08 11.17 5.70
CA SER A 10 11.11 10.16 5.45
C SER A 10 12.47 10.69 5.93
N VAL A 11 13.32 9.83 6.48
CA VAL A 11 14.68 10.18 6.97
C VAL A 11 15.61 10.67 5.85
N ILE A 12 15.16 10.68 4.59
CA ILE A 12 15.80 11.42 3.50
C ILE A 12 14.83 12.51 3.05
N GLY A 13 15.25 13.76 3.21
CA GLY A 13 14.44 14.96 3.02
C GLY A 13 13.89 15.07 1.60
N ALA A 14 12.57 14.92 1.48
CA ALA A 14 11.75 15.46 0.40
C ALA A 14 10.29 15.47 0.86
N LEU A 15 9.69 16.66 0.92
CA LEU A 15 8.28 16.86 1.25
C LEU A 15 7.42 16.43 0.04
N HIS A 16 7.03 15.16 0.01
CA HIS A 16 6.11 14.67 -1.03
C HIS A 16 4.68 14.75 -0.53
N ILE A 17 3.89 15.69 -1.06
CA ILE A 17 2.45 15.74 -0.82
C ILE A 17 1.81 14.56 -1.56
N ARG A 18 1.09 13.70 -0.83
CA ARG A 18 0.36 12.55 -1.38
C ARG A 18 -1.13 12.78 -1.18
N PHE A 19 -1.90 12.46 -2.21
CA PHE A 19 -3.35 12.50 -2.18
C PHE A 19 -3.89 11.07 -2.23
N CYS A 20 -4.88 10.79 -1.39
CA CYS A 20 -5.55 9.51 -1.34
C CYS A 20 -6.91 9.61 -2.05
N TYR A 21 -7.16 8.77 -3.06
CA TYR A 21 -8.42 8.77 -3.78
C TYR A 21 -9.46 7.85 -3.10
N GLY A 22 -10.53 8.45 -2.56
CA GLY A 22 -11.64 7.73 -1.94
C GLY A 22 -12.97 7.97 -2.66
N LEU A 23 -13.71 6.89 -2.94
CA LEU A 23 -14.97 6.90 -3.70
C LEU A 23 -16.21 7.34 -2.91
N ASN A 24 -16.06 7.74 -1.64
CA ASN A 24 -17.19 8.17 -0.80
C ASN A 24 -17.59 9.62 -1.11
N GLY A 25 -18.28 9.86 -2.22
CA GLY A 25 -18.94 11.14 -2.51
C GLY A 25 -19.67 11.18 -3.85
N ASP A 26 -20.65 12.09 -3.96
CA ASP A 26 -21.64 12.09 -5.04
C ASP A 26 -21.25 12.93 -6.27
N ASN A 27 -20.07 13.56 -6.27
CA ASN A 27 -19.52 14.40 -7.35
C ASN A 27 -18.01 14.16 -7.48
N LEU A 28 -17.62 12.96 -7.89
CA LEU A 28 -16.21 12.62 -8.10
C LEU A 28 -15.77 13.07 -9.50
N LEU A 29 -14.56 13.62 -9.59
CA LEU A 29 -13.90 13.84 -10.89
C LEU A 29 -13.81 12.51 -11.62
N SER A 30 -13.93 12.52 -12.95
CA SER A 30 -13.61 11.34 -13.74
C SER A 30 -12.14 10.94 -13.53
N PRO A 31 -11.77 9.66 -13.73
CA PRO A 31 -10.39 9.21 -13.62
C PRO A 31 -9.38 10.08 -14.38
N THR A 32 -9.72 10.49 -15.60
CA THR A 32 -8.88 11.34 -16.45
C THR A 32 -8.72 12.76 -15.89
N GLU A 33 -9.81 13.36 -15.39
CA GLU A 33 -9.77 14.67 -14.75
C GLU A 33 -8.95 14.63 -13.45
N LEU A 34 -9.06 13.54 -12.68
CA LEU A 34 -8.26 13.33 -11.48
C LEU A 34 -6.76 13.27 -11.81
N VAL A 35 -6.35 12.45 -12.79
CA VAL A 35 -4.95 12.36 -13.22
C VAL A 35 -4.44 13.71 -13.73
N SER A 36 -5.27 14.43 -14.49
CA SER A 36 -4.94 15.77 -14.98
C SER A 36 -4.75 16.78 -13.84
N LEU A 37 -5.61 16.72 -12.81
CA LEU A 37 -5.49 17.57 -11.63
C LEU A 37 -4.17 17.34 -10.90
N TYR A 38 -3.75 16.07 -10.73
CA TYR A 38 -2.46 15.75 -10.10
C TYR A 38 -1.29 16.36 -10.89
N LYS A 39 -1.30 16.20 -12.21
CA LYS A 39 -0.27 16.76 -13.10
C LYS A 39 -0.19 18.28 -13.03
N ILE A 40 -1.33 18.97 -13.17
CA ILE A 40 -1.39 20.44 -13.15
C ILE A 40 -1.00 20.99 -11.77
N SER A 41 -1.28 20.24 -10.70
CA SER A 41 -0.91 20.62 -9.34
C SER A 41 0.53 20.27 -8.97
N GLY A 42 1.30 19.65 -9.87
CA GLY A 42 2.69 19.21 -9.60
C GLY A 42 2.79 18.07 -8.59
N ILE A 43 1.73 17.28 -8.41
CA ILE A 43 1.70 16.14 -7.48
C ILE A 43 2.15 14.90 -8.24
N GLU A 44 3.26 14.30 -7.82
CA GLU A 44 3.86 13.15 -8.51
C GLU A 44 3.40 11.80 -7.97
N PHE A 45 2.78 11.76 -6.79
CA PHE A 45 2.48 10.53 -6.06
C PHE A 45 0.97 10.37 -5.83
N MET A 46 0.42 9.24 -6.31
CA MET A 46 -0.98 8.87 -6.09
C MET A 46 -1.09 7.60 -5.26
N ARG A 47 -1.98 7.61 -4.27
CA ARG A 47 -2.35 6.43 -3.49
C ARG A 47 -3.80 6.06 -3.75
N LEU A 48 -4.00 4.83 -4.23
CA LEU A 48 -5.30 4.17 -4.33
C LEU A 48 -5.44 3.22 -3.13
N PHE A 49 -6.56 3.28 -2.41
CA PHE A 49 -6.81 2.40 -1.25
C PHE A 49 -7.12 0.96 -1.67
N GLU A 50 -7.64 0.78 -2.88
CA GLU A 50 -8.07 -0.49 -3.46
C GLU A 50 -7.77 -0.45 -4.97
N PRO A 51 -7.74 -1.61 -5.67
CA PRO A 51 -7.55 -1.60 -7.12
C PRO A 51 -8.82 -1.12 -7.84
N LEU A 52 -8.74 0.07 -8.45
CA LEU A 52 -9.81 0.67 -9.24
C LEU A 52 -9.42 0.66 -10.72
N ALA A 53 -9.91 -0.33 -11.47
CA ALA A 53 -9.44 -0.61 -12.83
C ALA A 53 -9.57 0.60 -13.78
N ASP A 54 -10.61 1.40 -13.65
CA ASP A 54 -10.84 2.65 -14.40
C ASP A 54 -9.80 3.73 -14.08
N VAL A 55 -9.43 3.87 -12.80
CA VAL A 55 -8.38 4.80 -12.36
C VAL A 55 -6.99 4.33 -12.78
N VAL A 56 -6.69 3.03 -12.66
CA VAL A 56 -5.41 2.47 -13.10
C VAL A 56 -5.25 2.57 -14.62
N GLU A 57 -6.34 2.40 -15.37
CA GLU A 57 -6.34 2.62 -16.82
C GLU A 57 -6.03 4.09 -17.17
N ALA A 58 -6.63 5.05 -16.47
CA ALA A 58 -6.33 6.47 -16.66
C ALA A 58 -4.89 6.86 -16.25
N LEU A 59 -4.24 6.05 -15.41
CA LEU A 59 -2.86 6.26 -14.96
C LEU A 59 -1.81 5.80 -15.99
N ARG A 60 -2.19 5.06 -17.04
CA ARG A 60 -1.26 4.68 -18.11
C ARG A 60 -0.54 5.90 -18.66
N VAL A 61 0.77 5.77 -18.88
CA VAL A 61 1.66 6.81 -19.40
C VAL A 61 1.59 8.16 -18.66
N SER A 62 1.00 8.19 -17.47
CA SER A 62 0.86 9.42 -16.67
C SER A 62 2.17 9.84 -16.02
N GLN A 63 3.11 8.90 -15.84
CA GLN A 63 4.36 9.03 -15.08
C GLN A 63 4.15 9.29 -13.58
N LEU A 64 2.91 9.29 -13.09
CA LEU A 64 2.64 9.35 -11.66
C LEU A 64 3.13 8.07 -10.99
N VAL A 65 3.75 8.23 -9.82
CA VAL A 65 4.18 7.12 -8.99
C VAL A 65 2.99 6.62 -8.18
N VAL A 66 2.64 5.36 -8.35
CA VAL A 66 1.39 4.79 -7.82
C VAL A 66 1.65 3.83 -6.67
N SER A 67 0.87 4.02 -5.60
CA SER A 67 0.65 3.02 -4.55
C SER A 67 -0.75 2.45 -4.69
N ILE A 68 -0.91 1.12 -4.71
CA ILE A 68 -2.23 0.46 -4.73
C ILE A 68 -2.39 -0.37 -3.46
N GLY A 69 -3.52 -0.20 -2.77
CA GLY A 69 -3.89 -1.04 -1.65
C GLY A 69 -4.74 -2.24 -2.02
N THR A 70 -4.74 -3.25 -1.16
CA THR A 70 -5.76 -4.30 -1.18
C THR A 70 -6.96 -3.85 -0.36
N ARG A 71 -8.12 -4.45 -0.64
CA ARG A 71 -9.24 -4.35 0.30
C ARG A 71 -8.89 -5.10 1.59
N LYS A 72 -9.51 -4.72 2.70
CA LYS A 72 -9.27 -5.38 4.00
C LYS A 72 -9.84 -6.81 3.98
N GLU A 73 -10.97 -6.99 3.31
CA GLU A 73 -11.67 -8.27 3.13
C GLU A 73 -10.92 -9.26 2.25
N ASP A 74 -10.00 -8.79 1.40
CA ASP A 74 -9.17 -9.67 0.56
C ASP A 74 -8.06 -10.35 1.36
N LEU A 75 -7.69 -9.83 2.54
CA LEU A 75 -6.47 -10.23 3.25
C LEU A 75 -6.46 -11.72 3.63
N GLU A 76 -7.58 -12.25 4.11
CA GLU A 76 -7.69 -13.66 4.47
C GLU A 76 -7.45 -14.56 3.26
N ASN A 77 -8.09 -14.25 2.13
CA ASN A 77 -7.91 -15.00 0.90
C ASN A 77 -6.49 -14.88 0.36
N LEU A 78 -5.91 -13.68 0.38
CA LEU A 78 -4.53 -13.44 -0.04
C LEU A 78 -3.50 -14.15 0.84
N ALA A 79 -3.79 -14.33 2.12
CA ALA A 79 -2.97 -15.08 3.06
C ALA A 79 -3.08 -16.60 2.90
N SER A 80 -4.18 -17.10 2.34
CA SER A 80 -4.52 -18.53 2.34
C SER A 80 -3.55 -19.40 1.53
N ILE A 81 -3.41 -19.12 0.24
CA ILE A 81 -2.54 -19.86 -0.69
C ILE A 81 -1.95 -18.93 -1.75
N GLN A 82 -0.76 -19.26 -2.23
CA GLN A 82 0.01 -18.45 -3.18
C GLN A 82 -0.75 -18.16 -4.49
N ASP A 83 -1.56 -19.09 -4.99
CA ASP A 83 -2.30 -18.92 -6.25
C ASP A 83 -3.37 -17.83 -6.20
N VAL A 84 -3.92 -17.56 -5.02
CA VAL A 84 -4.87 -16.45 -4.84
C VAL A 84 -4.14 -15.11 -4.99
N ALA A 85 -2.96 -14.98 -4.40
CA ALA A 85 -2.12 -13.79 -4.57
C ALA A 85 -1.62 -13.63 -6.01
N ASN A 86 -1.24 -14.73 -6.68
CA ASN A 86 -0.88 -14.72 -8.09
C ASN A 86 -2.05 -14.19 -8.96
N SER A 87 -3.27 -14.67 -8.69
CA SER A 87 -4.48 -14.23 -9.38
C SER A 87 -4.79 -12.76 -9.15
N TRP A 88 -4.62 -12.29 -7.92
CA TRP A 88 -4.78 -10.86 -7.59
C TRP A 88 -3.78 -9.98 -8.35
N VAL A 89 -2.50 -10.37 -8.41
CA VAL A 89 -1.47 -9.64 -9.17
C VAL A 89 -1.74 -9.69 -10.68
N ASN A 90 -2.13 -10.85 -11.21
CA ASN A 90 -2.48 -11.02 -12.62
C ASN A 90 -3.69 -10.17 -13.03
N THR A 91 -4.62 -9.92 -12.11
CA THR A 91 -5.81 -9.12 -12.37
C THR A 91 -5.51 -7.62 -12.26
N ASN A 92 -4.82 -7.22 -11.20
CA ASN A 92 -4.74 -5.80 -10.81
C ASN A 92 -3.46 -5.10 -11.26
N ILE A 93 -2.38 -5.84 -11.54
CA ILE A 93 -1.05 -5.28 -11.79
C ILE A 93 -0.55 -5.62 -13.20
N VAL A 94 -0.60 -6.90 -13.58
CA VAL A 94 -0.04 -7.38 -14.86
C VAL A 94 -0.56 -6.62 -16.09
N PRO A 95 -1.85 -6.28 -16.21
CA PRO A 95 -2.36 -5.56 -17.39
C PRO A 95 -1.77 -4.16 -17.58
N TYR A 96 -1.16 -3.60 -16.52
CA TYR A 96 -0.71 -2.21 -16.43
C TYR A 96 0.79 -2.09 -16.16
N LYS A 97 1.50 -3.21 -15.97
CA LYS A 97 2.86 -3.25 -15.43
C LYS A 97 3.91 -2.46 -16.22
N ASP A 98 3.68 -2.29 -17.53
CA ASP A 98 4.60 -1.63 -18.44
C ASP A 98 4.26 -0.13 -18.63
N ASP A 99 3.02 0.28 -18.33
CA ASP A 99 2.52 1.64 -18.59
C ASP A 99 2.26 2.46 -17.32
N VAL A 100 2.18 1.80 -16.16
CA VAL A 100 1.90 2.42 -14.86
C VAL A 100 3.10 2.25 -13.93
N SER A 101 3.54 3.35 -13.34
CA SER A 101 4.70 3.38 -12.44
C SER A 101 4.34 2.92 -11.02
N PHE A 102 4.07 1.63 -10.86
CA PHE A 102 3.85 1.04 -9.53
C PHE A 102 5.10 1.12 -8.67
N LYS A 103 4.94 1.58 -7.43
CA LYS A 103 6.04 1.65 -6.46
C LYS A 103 5.74 0.89 -5.18
N TRP A 104 4.48 0.90 -4.73
CA TRP A 104 4.06 0.22 -3.51
C TRP A 104 2.76 -0.55 -3.70
N ILE A 105 2.69 -1.74 -3.12
CA ILE A 105 1.43 -2.46 -2.85
C ILE A 105 1.20 -2.44 -1.33
N THR A 106 0.07 -1.90 -0.89
CA THR A 106 -0.25 -1.77 0.55
C THR A 106 -1.28 -2.82 0.98
N LEU A 107 -0.87 -3.74 1.85
CA LEU A 107 -1.69 -4.84 2.34
C LEU A 107 -2.46 -4.39 3.57
N GLY A 108 -3.74 -4.08 3.37
CA GLY A 108 -4.63 -3.57 4.40
C GLY A 108 -4.39 -2.09 4.76
N ASN A 109 -5.48 -1.38 5.01
CA ASN A 109 -5.46 -0.02 5.57
C ASN A 109 -5.91 -0.07 7.03
N GLU A 110 -4.97 0.12 7.96
CA GLU A 110 -5.24 0.20 9.41
C GLU A 110 -5.84 -1.07 10.04
N VAL A 111 -5.56 -2.23 9.46
CA VAL A 111 -6.18 -3.51 9.83
C VAL A 111 -5.57 -4.19 11.05
N ILE A 112 -4.44 -3.67 11.55
CA ILE A 112 -3.60 -4.31 12.59
C ILE A 112 -4.31 -4.43 13.95
N LEU A 113 -5.33 -3.61 14.21
CA LEU A 113 -6.17 -3.68 15.41
C LEU A 113 -7.51 -4.42 15.18
N GLY A 114 -7.70 -4.99 14.00
CA GLY A 114 -8.96 -5.59 13.55
C GLY A 114 -8.88 -7.10 13.35
N PRO A 115 -10.00 -7.73 12.92
CA PRO A 115 -10.08 -9.18 12.73
C PRO A 115 -9.16 -9.69 11.62
N TYR A 116 -8.64 -8.81 10.76
CA TYR A 116 -7.78 -9.19 9.65
C TYR A 116 -6.28 -9.14 9.99
N ALA A 117 -5.91 -8.74 11.21
CA ALA A 117 -4.52 -8.49 11.57
C ALA A 117 -3.61 -9.72 11.38
N SER A 118 -4.09 -10.91 11.77
CA SER A 118 -3.35 -12.17 11.65
C SER A 118 -3.01 -12.59 10.22
N TYR A 119 -3.73 -12.06 9.22
CA TYR A 119 -3.51 -12.41 7.82
C TYR A 119 -2.45 -11.54 7.12
N VAL A 120 -2.07 -10.41 7.72
CA VAL A 120 -1.24 -9.39 7.05
C VAL A 120 0.14 -9.92 6.67
N ALA A 121 0.82 -10.65 7.56
CA ALA A 121 2.17 -11.15 7.30
C ALA A 121 2.19 -12.17 6.15
N SER A 122 1.28 -13.13 6.15
CA SER A 122 1.16 -14.13 5.07
C SER A 122 0.72 -13.50 3.75
N ALA A 123 -0.21 -12.53 3.77
CA ALA A 123 -0.62 -11.81 2.57
C ALA A 123 0.54 -10.98 1.97
N LEU A 124 1.36 -10.33 2.81
CA LEU A 124 2.57 -9.64 2.39
C LEU A 124 3.54 -10.58 1.68
N GLU A 125 3.78 -11.75 2.25
CA GLU A 125 4.66 -12.78 1.68
C GLU A 125 4.15 -13.28 0.32
N ASN A 126 2.88 -13.66 0.25
CA ASN A 126 2.31 -14.20 -0.98
C ASN A 126 2.30 -13.16 -2.11
N ILE A 127 1.93 -11.90 -1.83
CA ILE A 127 1.96 -10.83 -2.83
C ILE A 127 3.39 -10.47 -3.23
N TYR A 128 4.34 -10.45 -2.29
CA TYR A 128 5.75 -10.27 -2.62
C TYR A 128 6.22 -11.33 -3.61
N ASN A 129 6.00 -12.61 -3.31
CA ASN A 129 6.37 -13.71 -4.20
C ASN A 129 5.73 -13.61 -5.59
N ALA A 130 4.45 -13.22 -5.65
CA ALA A 130 3.73 -13.01 -6.90
C ALA A 130 4.33 -11.86 -7.74
N LEU A 131 4.77 -10.77 -7.12
CA LEU A 131 5.45 -9.67 -7.82
C LEU A 131 6.84 -10.08 -8.31
N GLN A 132 7.59 -10.84 -7.51
CA GLN A 132 8.90 -11.36 -7.90
C GLN A 132 8.81 -12.27 -9.12
N SER A 133 7.81 -13.15 -9.17
CA SER A 133 7.65 -14.14 -10.26
C SER A 133 7.36 -13.51 -11.62
N ILE A 134 6.80 -12.29 -11.64
CA ILE A 134 6.51 -11.53 -12.86
C ILE A 134 7.57 -10.46 -13.17
N GLY A 135 8.69 -10.44 -12.43
CA GLY A 135 9.82 -9.53 -12.67
C GLY A 135 9.68 -8.14 -12.07
N LEU A 136 8.66 -7.87 -11.24
CA LEU A 136 8.44 -6.56 -10.60
C LEU A 136 9.23 -6.39 -9.29
N SER A 137 10.52 -6.71 -9.31
CA SER A 137 11.38 -6.73 -8.12
C SER A 137 11.63 -5.39 -7.43
N LYS A 138 11.31 -4.28 -8.10
CA LYS A 138 11.45 -2.93 -7.57
C LYS A 138 10.17 -2.42 -6.90
N VAL A 139 9.04 -3.11 -7.07
CA VAL A 139 7.77 -2.79 -6.42
C VAL A 139 7.83 -3.31 -4.99
N LYS A 140 7.63 -2.42 -4.02
CA LYS A 140 7.70 -2.79 -2.61
C LYS A 140 6.31 -3.20 -2.09
N VAL A 141 6.25 -4.21 -1.25
CA VAL A 141 5.04 -4.50 -0.46
C VAL A 141 5.17 -3.85 0.92
N THR A 142 4.08 -3.34 1.47
CA THR A 142 4.04 -2.79 2.84
C THR A 142 2.65 -2.92 3.43
N THR A 143 2.49 -2.68 4.72
CA THR A 143 1.16 -2.52 5.37
C THR A 143 1.07 -1.15 6.00
N LEU A 144 -0.15 -0.70 6.31
CA LEU A 144 -0.42 0.58 6.95
C LEU A 144 -0.94 0.34 8.36
N VAL A 145 -0.16 0.80 9.32
CA VAL A 145 -0.40 0.61 10.74
C VAL A 145 -0.98 1.91 11.29
N PRO A 146 -2.13 1.88 11.99
CA PRO A 146 -2.68 3.08 12.58
C PRO A 146 -1.77 3.58 13.70
N ARG A 147 -1.73 4.90 13.91
CA ARG A 147 -0.90 5.50 14.97
C ARG A 147 -1.22 4.95 16.37
N SER A 148 -2.46 4.53 16.59
CA SER A 148 -2.93 3.90 17.85
C SER A 148 -2.28 2.55 18.16
N SER A 149 -1.57 1.92 17.22
CA SER A 149 -0.83 0.68 17.47
C SER A 149 0.48 0.87 18.26
N LEU A 150 0.88 2.11 18.55
CA LEU A 150 2.06 2.44 19.35
C LEU A 150 1.66 2.70 20.81
N ALA A 151 2.23 1.94 21.76
CA ALA A 151 1.88 2.04 23.18
C ALA A 151 2.46 3.28 23.88
N THR A 152 3.66 3.70 23.49
CA THR A 152 4.35 4.88 24.05
C THR A 152 5.16 5.56 22.95
N SER A 153 5.03 6.88 22.86
CA SER A 153 5.85 7.70 21.96
C SER A 153 6.54 8.84 22.73
N ASN A 154 7.27 8.51 23.80
CA ASN A 154 8.33 9.36 24.35
C ASN A 154 9.13 8.65 25.48
N PRO A 155 10.48 8.71 25.52
CA PRO A 155 11.38 9.35 24.57
C PRO A 155 11.72 8.42 23.38
N LEU A 156 11.99 9.06 22.23
CA LEU A 156 12.07 8.59 20.83
C LEU A 156 12.96 7.36 20.49
N LEU A 157 13.39 6.54 21.44
CA LEU A 157 14.38 5.48 21.18
C LEU A 157 13.83 4.05 21.27
N VAL A 158 12.66 3.83 21.87
CA VAL A 158 12.05 2.49 21.91
C VAL A 158 10.54 2.59 21.72
N GLY A 159 10.11 2.67 20.46
CA GLY A 159 8.69 2.51 20.13
C GLY A 159 8.31 1.04 20.33
N VAL A 160 7.56 0.74 21.39
CA VAL A 160 7.04 -0.61 21.64
C VAL A 160 5.61 -0.68 21.09
N PHE A 161 5.33 -1.71 20.28
CA PHE A 161 3.97 -2.01 19.87
C PHE A 161 3.12 -2.35 21.10
N ALA A 162 1.86 -1.92 21.10
CA ALA A 162 0.94 -2.34 22.15
C ALA A 162 0.87 -3.87 22.22
N SER A 163 0.73 -4.42 23.44
CA SER A 163 0.87 -5.86 23.68
C SER A 163 -0.09 -6.71 22.86
N ASP A 164 -1.28 -6.15 22.58
CA ASP A 164 -2.34 -6.69 21.71
C ASP A 164 -1.97 -6.73 20.21
N VAL A 165 -0.95 -5.98 19.79
CA VAL A 165 -0.49 -5.88 18.40
C VAL A 165 0.90 -6.54 18.19
N SER A 166 1.62 -6.77 19.28
CA SER A 166 3.03 -7.21 19.27
C SER A 166 3.30 -8.49 18.46
N ILE A 167 2.41 -9.48 18.52
CA ILE A 167 2.57 -10.76 17.79
C ILE A 167 2.52 -10.51 16.28
N VAL A 168 1.47 -9.84 15.81
CA VAL A 168 1.29 -9.54 14.38
C VAL A 168 2.44 -8.68 13.85
N MET A 169 2.86 -7.68 14.63
CA MET A 169 3.96 -6.81 14.21
C MET A 169 5.33 -7.50 14.24
N ASN A 170 5.52 -8.51 15.10
CA ASN A 170 6.71 -9.37 15.05
C ASN A 170 6.73 -10.21 13.78
N ASP A 171 5.59 -10.77 13.36
CA ASP A 171 5.50 -11.53 12.11
C ASP A 171 5.77 -10.64 10.90
N VAL A 172 5.17 -9.45 10.87
CA VAL A 172 5.39 -8.43 9.83
C VAL A 172 6.86 -7.96 9.81
N ALA A 173 7.46 -7.70 10.97
CA ALA A 173 8.88 -7.31 11.07
C ALA A 173 9.80 -8.43 10.61
N SER A 174 9.50 -9.68 10.99
CA SER A 174 10.25 -10.86 10.58
C SER A 174 10.20 -11.07 9.07
N PHE A 175 9.04 -10.84 8.45
CA PHE A 175 8.89 -10.82 7.00
C PHE A 175 9.79 -9.74 6.36
N PHE A 176 9.71 -8.48 6.82
CA PHE A 176 10.53 -7.40 6.26
C PHE A 176 12.03 -7.61 6.43
N ALA A 177 12.45 -8.20 7.55
CA ALA A 177 13.84 -8.58 7.78
C ALA A 177 14.31 -9.65 6.77
N ARG A 178 13.47 -10.66 6.49
CA ARG A 178 13.76 -11.74 5.54
C ARG A 178 13.93 -11.22 4.11
N ILE A 179 13.10 -10.28 3.66
CA ILE A 179 13.21 -9.71 2.31
C ILE A 179 14.26 -8.58 2.19
N GLY A 180 15.02 -8.31 3.26
CA GLY A 180 16.06 -7.28 3.26
C GLY A 180 15.53 -5.83 3.21
N SER A 181 14.25 -5.61 3.53
CA SER A 181 13.63 -4.28 3.57
C SER A 181 14.04 -3.49 4.83
N VAL A 182 14.52 -4.19 5.86
CA VAL A 182 15.08 -3.60 7.09
C VAL A 182 16.61 -3.61 7.01
N ARG A 183 17.19 -2.79 6.14
CA ARG A 183 18.62 -2.45 6.19
C ARG A 183 18.81 -0.96 5.91
N ASN A 184 19.12 -0.23 6.97
CA ASN A 184 20.04 0.91 7.01
C ASN A 184 20.99 0.63 8.17
#